data_AF-A0A7W1TFF1-F1
#
_entry.id   AF-A0A7W1TFF1-F1
#
_cell.length_a   1.000
_cell.length_b   1.000
_cell.length_c   1.000
_cell.angle_alpha   90.00
_cell.angle_beta   90.00
_cell.angle_gamma   90.00
#
_symmetry.space_group_name_H-M   'P 1'
#
loop_
_entity.id
_entity.type
_entity.pdbx_description
1 polymer ?
#
loop_
_entity_poly.entity_id
_entity_poly.type
_entity_poly.pdbx_seq_one_letter_code
_entity_poly.pdbx_strand_id
1 'polypeptide(L)'
;MRTPVRTLLLLAGSGWLLLGTTGCLRDQPAPRAANGATFGVTQEPFRGRWWQYYERGVSWAMGGFLDLAEADFRTCIALRQDDSRLARTYGMHFVQCFVHRELGAVLISGGRLDEAESELLISIAAEPSAKAEALLQRIRDQRAGAAAAAPGAAPAALAAAAA
;
A
#
# COMPACT_ATOMS: atom_id res chain seq x y z
N MET A 1 -8.55 52.10 69.39
CA MET A 1 -7.54 52.82 68.58
C MET A 1 -6.79 51.82 67.71
N ARG A 2 -6.65 52.14 66.41
CA ARG A 2 -5.80 51.54 65.35
C ARG A 2 -6.31 50.28 64.62
N THR A 3 -7.03 50.53 63.53
CA THR A 3 -6.92 49.80 62.24
C THR A 3 -5.54 50.04 61.61
N PRO A 4 -5.03 49.18 60.70
CA PRO A 4 -5.26 49.36 59.24
C PRO A 4 -5.45 48.00 58.49
N VAL A 5 -6.36 47.84 57.52
CA VAL A 5 -6.42 48.36 56.14
C VAL A 5 -5.22 47.97 55.24
N ARG A 6 -5.52 47.01 54.36
CA ARG A 6 -5.07 46.81 52.95
C ARG A 6 -3.57 46.78 52.62
N THR A 7 -3.11 45.59 52.21
CA THR A 7 -2.24 45.46 51.03
C THR A 7 -2.75 44.32 50.16
N LEU A 8 -3.32 44.71 49.02
CA LEU A 8 -3.67 43.88 47.88
C LEU A 8 -2.37 43.41 47.21
N LEU A 9 -2.12 42.10 47.12
CA LEU A 9 -1.00 41.56 46.35
C LEU A 9 -1.55 40.67 45.22
N LEU A 10 -1.49 41.23 44.01
CA LEU A 10 -1.72 40.57 42.73
C LEU A 10 -0.64 39.49 42.54
N LEU A 11 -1.02 38.21 42.51
CA LEU A 11 -0.22 37.16 41.89
C LEU A 11 -0.82 36.85 40.53
N ALA A 12 -0.29 37.58 39.54
CA ALA A 12 -0.43 37.28 38.14
C ALA A 12 0.43 36.05 37.77
N GLY A 13 -0.15 35.18 36.95
CA GLY A 13 0.58 34.44 35.93
C GLY A 13 1.27 33.15 36.37
N SER A 14 1.25 32.18 35.45
CA SER A 14 2.09 30.97 35.37
C SER A 14 1.47 29.70 35.95
N GLY A 15 0.78 28.94 35.12
CA GLY A 15 0.29 27.60 35.47
C GLY A 15 0.09 26.68 34.27
N TRP A 16 1.11 26.56 33.43
CA TRP A 16 1.43 25.40 32.59
C TRP A 16 0.31 24.83 31.69
N LEU A 17 0.32 25.35 30.46
CA LEU A 17 -0.26 24.73 29.27
C LEU A 17 0.43 23.38 29.00
N LEU A 18 -0.17 22.28 29.48
CA LEU A 18 0.21 20.92 29.10
C LEU A 18 -0.25 20.65 27.65
N LEU A 19 0.53 21.12 26.66
CA LEU A 19 0.47 20.54 25.32
C LEU A 19 1.09 19.13 25.41
N GLY A 20 0.23 18.13 25.62
CA GLY A 20 0.61 16.74 25.47
C GLY A 20 1.09 16.50 24.04
N THR A 21 2.40 16.34 23.88
CA THR A 21 3.00 15.84 22.64
C THR A 21 2.64 14.36 22.52
N THR A 22 1.49 14.04 21.91
CA THR A 22 1.25 12.69 21.38
C THR A 22 2.19 12.50 20.20
N GLY A 23 3.43 12.11 20.50
CA GLY A 23 4.32 11.57 19.49
C GLY A 23 3.71 10.27 19.00
N CYS A 24 3.27 10.25 17.74
CA CYS A 24 2.90 9.00 17.08
C CYS A 24 4.15 8.12 16.98
N LEU A 25 4.38 7.26 17.98
CA LEU A 25 5.23 6.09 17.78
C LEU A 25 4.57 5.29 16.65
N ARG A 26 5.21 5.29 15.48
CA ARG A 26 4.68 4.63 14.30
C ARG A 26 4.78 3.11 14.55
N ASP A 27 3.68 2.52 15.02
CA ASP A 27 3.60 1.08 15.27
C ASP A 27 3.87 0.35 13.95
N GLN A 28 4.90 -0.49 13.95
CA GLN A 28 5.26 -1.25 12.76
C GLN A 28 4.75 -2.68 12.91
N PRO A 29 4.12 -3.25 11.87
CA PRO A 29 3.60 -4.60 11.96
C PRO A 29 4.75 -5.59 12.23
N ALA A 30 4.60 -6.40 13.29
CA ALA A 30 5.56 -7.43 13.63
C ALA A 30 5.59 -8.53 12.53
N PRO A 31 6.77 -9.11 12.22
CA PRO A 31 6.88 -10.23 11.29
C PRO A 31 5.98 -11.40 11.66
N ARG A 32 5.48 -12.15 10.66
CA ARG A 32 4.58 -13.29 10.86
C ARG A 32 5.17 -14.59 10.34
N ALA A 33 5.10 -15.65 11.13
CA ALA A 33 5.47 -16.98 10.69
C ALA A 33 4.28 -17.68 10.03
N ALA A 34 4.46 -18.21 8.81
CA ALA A 34 3.49 -19.06 8.13
C ALA A 34 4.22 -20.05 7.20
N ASN A 35 3.72 -21.28 7.10
CA ASN A 35 4.27 -22.32 6.21
C ASN A 35 5.79 -22.56 6.36
N GLY A 36 6.32 -22.45 7.59
CA GLY A 36 7.75 -22.62 7.86
C GLY A 36 8.65 -21.45 7.44
N ALA A 37 8.07 -20.35 6.96
CA ALA A 37 8.78 -19.12 6.60
C ALA A 37 8.33 -17.94 7.47
N THR A 38 9.16 -16.91 7.58
CA THR A 38 8.82 -15.64 8.24
C THR A 38 8.62 -14.56 7.18
N PHE A 39 7.49 -13.87 7.25
CA PHE A 39 7.06 -12.83 6.33
C PHE A 39 7.04 -11.46 7.01
N GLY A 40 7.13 -10.41 6.21
CA GLY A 40 7.22 -9.04 6.72
C GLY A 40 8.61 -8.64 7.17
N VAL A 41 9.63 -9.26 6.58
CA VAL A 41 11.03 -9.02 6.89
C VAL A 41 11.72 -8.31 5.73
N THR A 42 12.80 -7.61 6.05
CA THR A 42 13.73 -6.97 5.11
C THR A 42 15.13 -7.52 5.36
N GLN A 43 15.98 -7.52 4.34
CA GLN A 43 17.39 -7.91 4.50
C GLN A 43 18.14 -6.99 5.45
N GLU A 44 17.88 -5.68 5.33
CA GLU A 44 18.51 -4.65 6.16
C GLU A 44 17.55 -4.15 7.25
N PRO A 45 18.05 -3.60 8.37
CA PRO A 45 17.20 -3.01 9.41
C PRO A 45 16.24 -1.97 8.85
N PHE A 46 14.98 -2.06 9.22
CA PHE A 46 13.94 -1.17 8.71
C PHE A 46 14.13 0.27 9.21
N ARG A 47 14.38 1.18 8.28
CA ARG A 47 14.63 2.63 8.50
C ARG A 47 13.64 3.50 7.73
N GLY A 48 12.55 2.93 7.24
CA GLY A 48 11.49 3.66 6.54
C GLY A 48 11.91 4.19 5.17
N ARG A 49 12.86 3.53 4.49
CA ARG A 49 13.26 3.87 3.11
C ARG A 49 12.31 3.19 2.12
N TRP A 50 12.05 3.82 0.98
CA TRP A 50 11.09 3.31 -0.02
C TRP A 50 11.35 1.84 -0.40
N TRP A 51 12.62 1.46 -0.60
CA TRP A 51 12.97 0.09 -1.01
C TRP A 51 12.71 -0.94 0.09
N GLN A 52 12.72 -0.52 1.36
CA GLN A 52 12.42 -1.40 2.50
C GLN A 52 10.92 -1.65 2.59
N TYR A 53 10.09 -0.65 2.30
CA TYR A 53 8.65 -0.86 2.14
C TYR A 53 8.37 -1.79 0.96
N TYR A 54 9.01 -1.58 -0.19
CA TYR A 54 8.87 -2.49 -1.33
C TYR A 54 9.27 -3.94 -0.97
N GLU A 55 10.46 -4.14 -0.42
CA GLU A 55 10.95 -5.46 -0.02
C GLU A 55 10.03 -6.14 0.99
N ARG A 56 9.59 -5.41 2.02
CA ARG A 56 8.69 -5.94 3.03
C ARG A 56 7.30 -6.25 2.48
N GLY A 57 6.79 -5.40 1.59
CA GLY A 57 5.53 -5.61 0.87
C GLY A 57 5.57 -6.88 0.02
N VAL A 58 6.68 -7.13 -0.68
CA VAL A 58 6.90 -8.39 -1.41
C VAL A 58 6.90 -9.59 -0.45
N SER A 59 7.58 -9.46 0.69
CA SER A 59 7.57 -10.49 1.75
C SER A 59 6.14 -10.77 2.24
N TRP A 60 5.33 -9.75 2.53
CA TRP A 60 3.94 -9.91 2.91
C TRP A 60 3.09 -10.59 1.82
N ALA A 61 3.25 -10.17 0.57
CA ALA A 61 2.51 -10.71 -0.56
C ALA A 61 2.81 -12.21 -0.77
N MET A 62 4.08 -12.63 -0.62
CA MET A 62 4.46 -14.04 -0.66
C MET A 62 3.82 -14.88 0.44
N GLY A 63 3.56 -14.28 1.61
CA GLY A 63 2.86 -14.91 2.72
C GLY A 63 1.33 -14.84 2.62
N GLY A 64 0.77 -14.21 1.59
CA GLY A 64 -0.66 -14.00 1.44
C GLY A 64 -1.25 -12.94 2.37
N PHE A 65 -0.42 -12.13 3.03
CA PHE A 65 -0.88 -11.06 3.92
C PHE A 65 -1.20 -9.80 3.10
N LEU A 66 -2.30 -9.86 2.35
CA LEU A 66 -2.64 -8.87 1.32
C LEU A 66 -2.75 -7.44 1.86
N ASP A 67 -3.42 -7.22 2.99
CA ASP A 67 -3.59 -5.88 3.56
C ASP A 67 -2.26 -5.23 3.96
N LEU A 68 -1.36 -6.03 4.53
CA LEU A 68 -0.02 -5.57 4.93
C LEU A 68 0.85 -5.28 3.71
N ALA A 69 0.77 -6.14 2.69
CA ALA A 69 1.46 -5.94 1.42
C ALA A 69 1.00 -4.66 0.72
N GLU A 70 -0.32 -4.45 0.62
CA GLU A 70 -0.90 -3.24 0.04
C GLU A 70 -0.45 -1.98 0.78
N ALA A 71 -0.50 -1.99 2.12
CA ALA A 71 -0.08 -0.84 2.93
C ALA A 71 1.39 -0.47 2.69
N ASP A 72 2.27 -1.46 2.63
CA ASP A 72 3.69 -1.26 2.34
C ASP A 72 3.91 -0.76 0.91
N PHE A 73 3.22 -1.34 -0.09
CA PHE A 73 3.34 -0.87 -1.49
C PHE A 73 2.83 0.56 -1.67
N ARG A 74 1.70 0.93 -1.08
CA ARG A 74 1.22 2.32 -1.11
C ARG A 74 2.20 3.27 -0.44
N THR A 75 2.81 2.86 0.67
CA THR A 75 3.83 3.67 1.34
C THR A 75 5.08 3.80 0.48
N CYS A 76 5.49 2.75 -0.20
CA CYS A 76 6.58 2.80 -1.18
C CYS A 76 6.27 3.79 -2.31
N ILE A 77 5.09 3.71 -2.94
CA ILE A 77 4.63 4.62 -3.99
C ILE A 77 4.67 6.08 -3.52
N ALA A 78 4.21 6.34 -2.29
CA ALA A 78 4.24 7.68 -1.71
C ALA A 78 5.66 8.24 -1.52
N LEU A 79 6.66 7.38 -1.33
CA LEU A 79 8.07 7.77 -1.20
C LEU A 79 8.82 7.77 -2.53
N ARG A 80 8.38 6.94 -3.49
CA ARG A 80 8.92 6.80 -4.84
C ARG A 80 7.86 6.17 -5.75
N GLN A 81 7.51 6.86 -6.82
CA GLN A 81 6.44 6.44 -7.73
C GLN A 81 6.94 5.45 -8.81
N ASP A 82 8.19 5.54 -9.25
CA ASP A 82 8.57 4.87 -10.51
C ASP A 82 9.00 3.40 -10.36
N ASP A 83 8.38 2.55 -11.18
CA ASP A 83 8.85 1.19 -11.49
C ASP A 83 10.14 1.26 -12.33
N SER A 84 11.13 0.42 -12.01
CA SER A 84 12.39 0.33 -12.73
C SER A 84 13.15 -0.95 -12.42
N ARG A 85 13.83 -1.50 -13.43
CA ARG A 85 14.78 -2.62 -13.26
C ARG A 85 16.05 -2.22 -12.51
N LEU A 86 16.41 -0.94 -12.55
CA LEU A 86 17.64 -0.39 -12.01
C LEU A 86 17.32 0.77 -11.05
N ALA A 87 16.43 0.52 -10.10
CA ALA A 87 16.11 1.50 -9.07
C ALA A 87 17.29 1.61 -8.09
N ARG A 88 17.95 2.76 -8.08
CA ARG A 88 19.10 3.02 -7.21
C ARG A 88 18.67 3.17 -5.75
N THR A 89 19.32 2.42 -4.86
CA THR A 89 19.09 2.52 -3.41
C THR A 89 20.18 3.40 -2.76
N TYR A 90 21.05 2.86 -1.91
CA TYR A 90 22.16 3.58 -1.31
C TYR A 90 23.48 3.30 -2.06
N GLY A 91 24.32 4.32 -2.22
CA GLY A 91 25.63 4.18 -2.85
C GLY A 91 25.53 3.70 -4.31
N MET A 92 26.17 2.57 -4.61
CA MET A 92 26.20 1.93 -5.93
C MET A 92 25.27 0.72 -6.03
N HIS A 93 24.34 0.54 -5.08
CA HIS A 93 23.41 -0.59 -5.06
C HIS A 93 22.14 -0.28 -5.85
N PHE A 94 21.72 -1.23 -6.68
CA PHE A 94 20.50 -1.16 -7.49
C PHE A 94 19.62 -2.37 -7.18
N VAL A 95 18.32 -2.14 -7.19
CA VAL A 95 17.31 -3.19 -7.02
C VAL A 95 16.27 -3.08 -8.13
N GLN A 96 15.60 -4.18 -8.43
CA GLN A 96 14.38 -4.14 -9.24
C GLN A 96 13.24 -3.70 -8.34
N CYS A 97 12.56 -2.62 -8.72
CA CYS A 97 11.38 -2.12 -8.03
C CYS A 97 10.24 -2.05 -9.04
N PHE A 98 9.22 -2.89 -8.87
CA PHE A 98 8.01 -2.85 -9.69
C PHE A 98 6.79 -2.69 -8.77
N VAL A 99 6.75 -1.60 -8.01
CA VAL A 99 5.78 -1.42 -6.92
C VAL A 99 4.35 -1.35 -7.44
N HIS A 100 4.12 -0.68 -8.57
CA HIS A 100 2.79 -0.61 -9.19
C HIS A 100 2.35 -2.00 -9.69
N ARG A 101 3.28 -2.77 -10.27
CA ARG A 101 3.02 -4.17 -10.67
C ARG A 101 2.64 -5.06 -9.48
N GLU A 102 3.41 -4.99 -8.41
CA GLU A 102 3.18 -5.85 -7.23
C GLU A 102 1.90 -5.44 -6.48
N LEU A 103 1.59 -4.13 -6.42
CA LEU A 103 0.30 -3.65 -5.92
C LEU A 103 -0.86 -4.18 -6.77
N GLY A 104 -0.75 -4.14 -8.10
CA GLY A 104 -1.73 -4.73 -9.00
C GLY A 104 -1.97 -6.22 -8.74
N ALA A 105 -0.91 -7.00 -8.48
CA ALA A 105 -1.03 -8.41 -8.13
C ALA A 105 -1.78 -8.66 -6.80
N VAL A 106 -1.53 -7.82 -5.79
CA VAL A 106 -2.25 -7.87 -4.50
C VAL A 106 -3.71 -7.50 -4.68
N LEU A 107 -4.01 -6.44 -5.43
CA LEU A 107 -5.38 -5.99 -5.71
C LEU A 107 -6.20 -7.04 -6.50
N ILE A 108 -5.59 -7.72 -7.47
CA ILE A 108 -6.22 -8.87 -8.16
C ILE A 108 -6.59 -9.96 -7.16
N SER A 109 -5.69 -10.26 -6.21
CA SER A 109 -5.92 -11.29 -5.20
C SER A 109 -7.04 -10.91 -4.23
N GLY A 110 -7.25 -9.61 -3.99
CA GLY A 110 -8.37 -9.06 -3.22
C GLY A 110 -9.65 -8.78 -4.05
N GLY A 111 -9.67 -9.11 -5.35
CA GLY A 111 -10.84 -8.91 -6.22
C GLY A 111 -11.08 -7.46 -6.69
N ARG A 112 -10.16 -6.53 -6.42
CA ARG A 112 -10.26 -5.11 -6.79
C ARG A 112 -9.70 -4.87 -8.20
N LEU A 113 -10.39 -5.43 -9.21
CA LEU A 113 -9.84 -5.55 -10.57
C LEU A 113 -9.64 -4.21 -11.28
N ASP A 114 -10.54 -3.24 -11.11
CA ASP A 114 -10.45 -1.94 -11.80
C ASP A 114 -9.25 -1.11 -11.31
N GLU A 115 -9.02 -1.16 -10.00
CA GLU A 115 -7.86 -0.52 -9.40
C GLU A 115 -6.57 -1.25 -9.77
N ALA A 116 -6.58 -2.58 -9.76
CA ALA A 116 -5.43 -3.36 -10.19
C ALA A 116 -5.03 -3.05 -11.64
N GLU A 117 -6.00 -2.94 -12.54
CA GLU A 117 -5.75 -2.58 -13.94
C GLU A 117 -5.09 -1.21 -14.06
N SER A 118 -5.59 -0.22 -13.29
CA SER A 118 -5.01 1.13 -13.27
C SER A 118 -3.55 1.12 -12.84
N GLU A 119 -3.22 0.40 -11.75
CA GLU A 119 -1.85 0.25 -11.25
C GLU A 119 -0.94 -0.47 -12.27
N LEU A 120 -1.45 -1.53 -12.92
CA LEU A 120 -0.68 -2.28 -13.92
C LEU A 120 -0.38 -1.47 -15.18
N LEU A 121 -1.30 -0.60 -15.59
CA LEU A 121 -1.08 0.32 -16.71
C LEU A 121 0.00 1.35 -16.38
N ILE A 122 0.04 1.87 -15.15
CA ILE A 122 1.12 2.74 -14.67
C ILE A 122 2.46 1.99 -14.74
N SER A 123 2.50 0.75 -14.25
CA SER A 123 3.71 -0.08 -14.28
C SER A 123 4.25 -0.29 -15.70
N ILE A 124 3.39 -0.66 -16.65
CA ILE A 124 3.78 -0.87 -18.06
C ILE A 124 4.27 0.42 -18.70
N ALA A 125 3.62 1.55 -18.41
CA ALA A 125 4.04 2.85 -18.93
C ALA A 125 5.42 3.27 -18.40
N ALA A 126 5.75 2.93 -17.16
CA ALA A 126 7.04 3.22 -16.56
C ALA A 126 8.16 2.27 -17.05
N GLU A 127 7.92 0.96 -16.97
CA GLU A 127 8.89 -0.08 -17.34
C GLU A 127 8.15 -1.38 -17.73
N PRO A 128 8.02 -1.68 -19.04
CA PRO A 128 7.33 -2.88 -19.51
C PRO A 128 7.89 -4.17 -18.91
N SER A 129 6.97 -5.07 -18.50
CA SER A 129 7.35 -6.40 -18.02
C SER A 129 6.29 -7.44 -18.36
N ALA A 130 6.75 -8.63 -18.76
CA ALA A 130 5.87 -9.76 -19.08
C ALA A 130 4.93 -10.13 -17.91
N LYS A 131 5.38 -9.95 -16.66
CA LYS A 131 4.52 -10.17 -15.48
C LYS A 131 3.35 -9.18 -15.43
N ALA A 132 3.56 -7.89 -15.74
CA ALA A 132 2.47 -6.92 -15.75
C ALA A 132 1.45 -7.21 -16.86
N GLU A 133 1.92 -7.57 -18.05
CA GLU A 133 1.07 -7.98 -19.18
C GLU A 133 0.25 -9.23 -18.84
N ALA A 134 0.87 -10.25 -18.23
CA ALA A 134 0.18 -11.45 -17.79
C ALA A 134 -0.90 -11.16 -16.74
N LEU A 135 -0.66 -10.21 -15.83
CA LEU A 135 -1.66 -9.79 -14.84
C LEU A 135 -2.84 -9.04 -15.48
N LEU A 136 -2.60 -8.20 -16.48
CA LEU A 136 -3.69 -7.59 -17.26
C LEU A 136 -4.53 -8.64 -17.98
N GLN A 137 -3.89 -9.67 -18.55
CA GLN A 137 -4.63 -10.77 -19.16
C GLN A 137 -5.47 -11.52 -18.13
N ARG A 138 -4.92 -11.80 -16.94
CA ARG A 138 -5.67 -12.42 -15.84
C ARG A 138 -6.91 -11.61 -15.44
N ILE A 139 -6.84 -10.27 -15.43
CA ILE A 139 -8.00 -9.41 -15.16
C ILE A 139 -9.08 -9.61 -16.23
N ARG A 140 -8.70 -9.64 -17.51
CA ARG A 140 -9.64 -9.88 -18.62
C ARG A 140 -10.35 -11.23 -18.48
N ASP A 141 -9.60 -12.27 -18.16
CA ASP A 141 -10.12 -13.63 -18.00
C ASP A 141 -11.11 -13.70 -16.82
N GLN A 142 -10.79 -13.05 -15.69
CA GLN A 142 -11.68 -12.98 -14.52
C GLN A 142 -12.99 -12.24 -14.82
N ARG A 143 -12.93 -11.12 -15.55
CA ARG A 143 -14.13 -10.37 -15.96
C ARG A 143 -14.99 -11.18 -16.92
N ALA A 144 -14.38 -11.86 -17.89
CA ALA A 144 -15.10 -12.74 -18.81
C ALA A 144 -15.78 -13.90 -18.07
N GLY A 145 -15.06 -14.53 -17.13
CA GLY A 145 -15.61 -15.59 -16.28
C GLY A 145 -16.77 -15.11 -15.40
N ALA A 146 -16.67 -13.93 -14.81
CA ALA A 146 -17.76 -13.33 -14.03
C ALA A 146 -19.00 -13.01 -14.89
N ALA A 147 -18.80 -12.50 -16.11
CA ALA A 147 -19.88 -12.24 -17.05
C ALA A 147 -20.61 -13.53 -17.48
N ALA A 148 -19.86 -14.61 -17.72
CA ALA A 148 -20.43 -15.92 -18.06
C ALA A 148 -21.15 -16.59 -16.89
N ALA A 149 -20.71 -16.35 -15.65
CA ALA A 149 -21.32 -16.91 -14.44
C ALA A 149 -22.59 -16.16 -13.98
N ALA A 150 -22.84 -14.94 -14.48
CA ALA A 150 -24.04 -14.18 -14.16
C ALA A 150 -25.29 -14.85 -14.77
N PRO A 151 -26.22 -15.40 -13.95
CA PRO A 151 -27.41 -16.07 -14.48
C PRO A 151 -28.31 -15.04 -15.18
N GLY A 152 -28.41 -15.15 -16.51
CA GLY A 152 -29.23 -14.27 -17.35
C GLY A 152 -28.57 -13.75 -18.61
N ALA A 153 -27.26 -13.93 -18.80
CA ALA A 153 -26.58 -13.56 -20.04
C ALA A 153 -26.80 -14.60 -21.16
N ALA A 154 -28.06 -14.85 -21.53
CA ALA A 154 -28.35 -15.42 -22.84
C ALA A 154 -27.95 -14.39 -23.90
N PRO A 155 -27.28 -14.77 -25.00
CA PRO A 155 -26.80 -13.82 -25.97
C PRO A 155 -28.00 -13.17 -26.67
N ALA A 156 -28.18 -11.86 -26.46
CA ALA A 156 -29.12 -11.02 -27.19
C ALA A 156 -28.83 -10.93 -28.71
N ALA A 157 -27.90 -11.73 -29.23
CA ALA A 157 -27.47 -11.74 -30.62
C ALA A 157 -28.28 -12.67 -31.55
N LEU A 158 -29.26 -13.46 -31.04
CA LEU A 158 -30.06 -14.36 -31.90
C LEU A 158 -31.56 -13.99 -32.01
N ALA A 159 -31.98 -12.82 -31.51
CA ALA A 159 -33.39 -12.38 -31.61
C ALA A 159 -33.66 -11.36 -32.72
N ALA A 160 -32.63 -10.83 -33.40
CA ALA A 160 -32.78 -9.81 -34.44
C ALA A 160 -32.89 -10.37 -35.88
N ALA A 161 -32.95 -11.68 -36.06
CA ALA A 161 -33.02 -12.33 -37.38
C ALA A 161 -34.42 -12.90 -37.74
N ALA A 162 -35.47 -12.52 -37.01
CA ALA A 162 -36.82 -13.06 -37.21
C ALA A 162 -37.94 -12.00 -37.19
N ALA A 163 -37.68 -10.79 -37.70
CA ALA A 163 -38.70 -9.76 -37.93
C ALA A 163 -38.62 -9.22 -39.35
#